data_AF-A0A5D6Y8K8-F1
#
_entry.id   AF-A0A5D6Y8K8-F1
#
_cell.length_a   1.000
_cell.length_b   1.000
_cell.length_c   1.000
_cell.angle_alpha   90.00
_cell.angle_beta   90.00
_cell.angle_gamma   90.00
#
_symmetry.space_group_name_H-M   'P 1'
#
loop_
_entity.id
_entity.type
_entity.pdbx_description
1 polymer ?
#
loop_
_entity_poly.entity_id
_entity_poly.type
_entity_poly.pdbx_seq_one_letter_code
_entity_poly.pdbx_strand_id
1 'polypeptide(L)'
;RTSFQKAHHEVDALEITPSGQATHTVRIKLLPTHMPGRYAISEALVAVAGAYLSGAAAFTKQNIVMAMWEYVKRQYRIKEDECRTVVCDAALARLFAWELLPFSSVVSALNTHLTPVHSVDLEYTLRLSADASSADSEAPAATMAAVVGERPVNVDVGAVDTLERVNARVLAGWEELTQEQLKDLALLNQQESDLDVAQSHQAH
;
A
#
# COMPACT_ATOMS: atom_id res chain seq x y z
N ARG A 1 -35.89 -11.31 2.76
CA ARG A 1 -34.98 -11.64 1.64
C ARG A 1 -34.44 -10.31 1.12
N THR A 2 -33.28 -9.86 1.59
CA THR A 2 -32.66 -8.61 1.13
C THR A 2 -31.99 -8.88 -0.23
N SER A 3 -32.50 -8.26 -1.29
CA SER A 3 -31.91 -8.37 -2.63
C SER A 3 -30.75 -7.39 -2.76
N PHE A 4 -29.55 -7.90 -3.02
CA PHE A 4 -28.42 -7.09 -3.45
C PHE A 4 -28.38 -7.12 -4.98
N GLN A 5 -28.64 -5.98 -5.63
CA GLN A 5 -28.31 -5.79 -7.05
C GLN A 5 -26.89 -5.24 -7.10
N LYS A 6 -25.98 -5.97 -7.73
CA LYS A 6 -24.63 -5.51 -8.01
C LYS A 6 -24.73 -4.37 -9.03
N ALA A 7 -24.58 -3.13 -8.58
CA ALA A 7 -24.47 -1.99 -9.48
C ALA A 7 -23.14 -2.08 -10.25
N HIS A 8 -23.19 -1.80 -11.56
CA HIS A 8 -22.02 -1.79 -12.46
C HIS A 8 -21.34 -0.41 -12.55
N HIS A 9 -21.81 0.59 -11.79
CA HIS A 9 -21.25 1.94 -11.73
C HIS A 9 -20.63 2.20 -10.35
N GLU A 10 -19.72 3.15 -10.27
CA GLU A 10 -19.14 3.66 -9.02
C GLU A 10 -20.26 4.21 -8.13
N VAL A 11 -20.26 3.81 -6.85
CA VAL A 11 -21.30 4.20 -5.89
C VAL A 11 -20.62 4.79 -4.65
N ASP A 12 -20.97 6.04 -4.32
CA ASP A 12 -20.39 6.77 -3.18
C ASP A 12 -21.09 6.48 -1.85
N ALA A 13 -22.25 5.80 -1.86
CA ALA A 13 -23.06 5.53 -0.67
C ALA A 13 -23.68 4.13 -0.67
N LEU A 14 -23.68 3.47 0.49
CA LEU A 14 -24.37 2.20 0.74
C LEU A 14 -25.47 2.41 1.77
N GLU A 15 -26.73 2.37 1.33
CA GLU A 15 -27.90 2.49 2.20
C GLU A 15 -28.53 1.11 2.46
N ILE A 16 -28.80 0.80 3.73
CA ILE A 16 -29.43 -0.45 4.14
C ILE A 16 -30.67 -0.13 4.97
N THR A 17 -31.85 -0.44 4.43
CA THR A 17 -33.13 -0.25 5.13
C THR A 17 -33.59 -1.58 5.75
N PRO A 18 -33.66 -1.71 7.08
CA PRO A 18 -34.18 -2.93 7.70
C PRO A 18 -35.71 -3.04 7.51
N SER A 19 -36.19 -4.25 7.31
CA SER A 19 -37.63 -4.55 7.22
C SER A 19 -38.15 -5.10 8.56
N GLY A 20 -38.45 -4.22 9.53
CA GLY A 20 -39.05 -4.60 10.82
C GLY A 20 -38.77 -3.61 11.97
N GLN A 21 -39.48 -3.78 13.10
CA GLN A 21 -39.30 -2.98 14.33
C GLN A 21 -38.34 -3.63 15.36
N ALA A 22 -37.60 -4.68 14.99
CA ALA A 22 -36.72 -5.39 15.91
C ALA A 22 -35.30 -4.78 15.94
N THR A 23 -34.64 -4.84 17.10
CA THR A 23 -33.21 -4.48 17.22
C THR A 23 -32.38 -5.44 16.38
N HIS A 24 -31.54 -4.91 15.48
CA HIS A 24 -30.71 -5.71 14.57
C HIS A 24 -29.24 -5.31 14.67
N THR A 25 -28.35 -6.29 14.77
CA THR A 25 -26.90 -6.07 14.63
C THR A 25 -26.50 -6.30 13.18
N VAL A 26 -26.00 -5.24 12.54
CA VAL A 26 -25.46 -5.27 11.18
C VAL A 26 -23.94 -5.47 11.27
N ARG A 27 -23.42 -6.43 10.53
CA ARG A 27 -21.98 -6.64 10.35
C ARG A 27 -21.59 -6.35 8.90
N ILE A 28 -20.78 -5.32 8.68
CA ILE A 28 -20.27 -4.93 7.37
C ILE A 28 -18.80 -5.32 7.32
N LYS A 29 -18.43 -6.20 6.39
CA LYS A 29 -17.02 -6.52 6.12
C LYS A 29 -16.58 -5.76 4.87
N LEU A 30 -15.68 -4.81 5.04
CA LEU A 30 -15.04 -4.11 3.93
C LEU A 30 -13.77 -4.86 3.58
N LEU A 31 -13.69 -5.40 2.36
CA LEU A 31 -12.48 -6.01 1.85
C LEU A 31 -11.87 -5.06 0.82
N PRO A 32 -10.80 -4.32 1.16
CA PRO A 32 -10.17 -3.43 0.21
C PRO A 32 -9.55 -4.22 -0.95
N THR A 33 -9.89 -3.87 -2.19
CA THR A 33 -9.24 -4.44 -3.38
C THR A 33 -7.88 -3.79 -3.59
N HIS A 34 -6.88 -4.15 -2.77
CA HIS A 34 -5.52 -3.69 -2.97
C HIS A 34 -4.76 -4.63 -3.91
N MET A 35 -4.51 -4.16 -5.13
CA MET A 35 -3.57 -4.74 -6.07
C MET A 35 -2.46 -3.73 -6.31
N PRO A 36 -1.20 -3.98 -5.89
CA PRO A 36 -0.71 -5.17 -5.18
C PRO A 36 -1.15 -5.25 -3.71
N GLY A 37 -1.20 -6.47 -3.15
CA GLY A 37 -1.60 -6.70 -1.77
C GLY A 37 -0.72 -5.98 -0.75
N ARG A 38 -1.35 -5.44 0.30
CA ARG A 38 -0.69 -4.68 1.37
C ARG A 38 -0.56 -5.48 2.65
N TYR A 39 0.51 -5.20 3.39
CA TYR A 39 0.89 -5.91 4.61
C TYR A 39 1.22 -4.90 5.71
N ALA A 40 0.71 -5.16 6.91
CA ALA A 40 1.25 -4.59 8.13
C ALA A 40 2.56 -5.31 8.47
N ILE A 41 3.48 -4.60 9.11
CA ILE A 41 4.79 -5.11 9.50
C ILE A 41 4.91 -5.23 11.01
N SER A 42 5.61 -6.26 11.49
CA SER A 42 5.87 -6.44 12.92
C SER A 42 6.71 -5.30 13.51
N GLU A 43 6.53 -5.01 14.80
CA GLU A 43 7.30 -3.97 15.51
C GLU A 43 8.82 -4.17 15.42
N ALA A 44 9.27 -5.42 15.43
CA ALA A 44 10.69 -5.75 15.24
C ALA A 44 11.21 -5.22 13.89
N LEU A 45 10.45 -5.41 12.82
CA LEU A 45 10.81 -4.93 11.48
C LEU A 45 10.70 -3.41 11.37
N VAL A 46 9.74 -2.78 12.06
CA VAL A 46 9.64 -1.32 12.18
C VAL A 46 10.89 -0.74 12.85
N ALA A 47 11.40 -1.37 13.92
CA ALA A 47 12.58 -0.87 14.63
C ALA A 47 13.85 -0.84 13.75
N VAL A 48 13.93 -1.72 12.75
CA VAL A 48 15.10 -1.85 11.85
C VAL A 48 14.89 -1.02 10.58
N ALA A 49 13.82 -1.28 9.84
CA ALA A 49 13.57 -0.71 8.52
C ALA A 49 12.56 0.45 8.52
N GLY A 50 11.95 0.77 9.67
CA GLY A 50 10.89 1.78 9.76
C GLY A 50 11.31 3.18 9.33
N ALA A 51 12.57 3.56 9.57
CA ALA A 51 13.10 4.85 9.11
C ALA A 51 13.16 4.99 7.57
N TYR A 52 13.13 3.86 6.85
CA TYR A 52 13.15 3.79 5.38
C TYR A 52 11.77 3.53 4.79
N LEU A 53 10.76 3.37 5.64
CA LEU A 53 9.39 3.20 5.24
C LEU A 53 8.65 4.54 5.36
N SER A 54 7.66 4.72 4.50
CA SER A 54 6.73 5.85 4.62
C SER A 54 5.97 5.77 5.95
N GLY A 55 5.41 6.88 6.43
CA GLY A 55 4.50 6.92 7.60
C GLY A 55 3.14 6.22 7.38
N ALA A 56 3.09 5.25 6.47
CA ALA A 56 1.92 4.44 6.17
C ALA A 56 1.70 3.37 7.24
N ALA A 57 0.44 2.98 7.46
CA ALA A 57 0.12 1.81 8.29
C ALA A 57 0.34 0.48 7.57
N ALA A 58 0.36 0.49 6.23
CA ALA A 58 0.44 -0.72 5.41
C ALA A 58 1.30 -0.53 4.15
N PHE A 59 2.08 -1.57 3.80
CA PHE A 59 3.09 -1.51 2.76
C PHE A 59 2.96 -2.65 1.75
N THR A 60 3.41 -2.42 0.51
CA THR A 60 3.58 -3.50 -0.46
C THR A 60 4.84 -4.30 -0.14
N LYS A 61 4.91 -5.57 -0.58
CA LYS A 61 6.12 -6.38 -0.45
C LYS A 61 7.34 -5.69 -1.06
N GLN A 62 7.17 -5.00 -2.19
CA GLN A 62 8.23 -4.24 -2.84
C GLN A 62 8.76 -3.12 -1.95
N ASN A 63 7.88 -2.33 -1.33
CA ASN A 63 8.29 -1.25 -0.42
C ASN A 63 9.11 -1.80 0.75
N ILE A 64 8.68 -2.92 1.33
CA ILE A 64 9.35 -3.54 2.47
C ILE A 64 10.73 -4.09 2.07
N VAL A 65 10.83 -4.79 0.95
CA VAL A 65 12.10 -5.31 0.44
C VAL A 65 13.07 -4.17 0.11
N MET A 66 12.59 -3.08 -0.48
CA MET A 66 13.41 -1.92 -0.79
C MET A 66 13.89 -1.19 0.46
N ALA A 67 13.04 -1.02 1.47
CA ALA A 67 13.44 -0.46 2.76
C ALA A 67 14.50 -1.33 3.45
N MET A 68 14.34 -2.66 3.39
CA MET A 68 15.33 -3.60 3.91
C MET A 68 16.64 -3.53 3.14
N TRP A 69 16.57 -3.39 1.81
CA TRP A 69 17.74 -3.21 0.97
C TRP A 69 18.50 -1.91 1.29
N GLU A 70 17.80 -0.80 1.48
CA GLU A 70 18.41 0.47 1.90
C GLU A 70 19.06 0.37 3.29
N TYR A 71 18.40 -0.30 4.23
CA TYR A 71 18.97 -0.60 5.55
C TYR A 71 20.29 -1.37 5.42
N VAL A 72 20.26 -2.48 4.68
CA VAL A 72 21.43 -3.31 4.38
C VAL A 72 22.50 -2.45 3.71
N LYS A 73 22.24 -1.80 2.59
CA LYS A 73 23.23 -0.97 1.89
C LYS A 73 23.96 0.05 2.80
N ARG A 74 23.25 0.67 3.75
CA ARG A 74 23.83 1.65 4.69
C ARG A 74 24.62 1.03 5.84
N GLN A 75 24.24 -0.17 6.29
CA GLN A 75 24.97 -0.91 7.31
C GLN A 75 26.13 -1.73 6.73
N TYR A 76 26.22 -1.83 5.39
CA TYR A 76 27.09 -2.79 4.74
C TYR A 76 28.45 -2.26 4.31
N ARG A 77 29.45 -2.86 4.97
CA ARG A 77 30.68 -3.36 4.35
C ARG A 77 30.36 -4.59 3.49
N ILE A 78 29.76 -4.43 2.31
CA ILE A 78 29.70 -5.55 1.34
C ILE A 78 31.14 -5.94 1.05
N LYS A 79 31.56 -7.18 1.37
CA LYS A 79 32.86 -7.67 0.88
C LYS A 79 32.72 -7.79 -0.64
N GLU A 80 33.54 -7.04 -1.38
CA GLU A 80 33.50 -6.97 -2.85
C GLU A 80 33.49 -8.35 -3.53
N ASP A 81 34.07 -9.37 -2.88
CA ASP A 81 34.17 -10.72 -3.43
C ASP A 81 32.90 -11.59 -3.33
N GLU A 82 31.93 -11.24 -2.46
CA GLU A 82 30.69 -12.01 -2.32
C GLU A 82 29.47 -11.08 -2.29
N CYS A 83 29.12 -10.54 -3.48
CA CYS A 83 28.02 -9.60 -3.74
C CYS A 83 26.59 -10.09 -3.36
N ARG A 84 26.44 -11.14 -2.54
CA ARG A 84 25.14 -11.70 -2.16
C ARG A 84 24.99 -12.01 -0.68
N THR A 85 26.06 -11.91 0.11
CA THR A 85 26.04 -12.35 1.52
C THR A 85 25.88 -11.16 2.47
N VAL A 86 24.84 -11.25 3.29
CA VAL A 86 24.37 -10.30 4.28
C VAL A 86 24.99 -10.64 5.66
N VAL A 87 26.05 -9.92 6.08
CA VAL A 87 26.54 -9.85 7.48
C VAL A 87 25.52 -9.13 8.38
N CYS A 88 24.86 -9.88 9.25
CA CYS A 88 23.86 -9.32 10.14
C CYS A 88 24.52 -8.51 11.26
N ASP A 89 24.17 -7.22 11.33
CA ASP A 89 24.47 -6.42 12.51
C ASP A 89 23.65 -6.89 13.73
N ALA A 90 23.89 -6.30 14.91
CA ALA A 90 23.18 -6.69 16.13
C ALA A 90 21.65 -6.49 16.05
N ALA A 91 21.14 -5.62 15.16
CA ALA A 91 19.71 -5.40 15.00
C ALA A 91 19.08 -6.45 14.04
N LEU A 92 19.73 -6.71 12.91
CA LEU A 92 19.44 -7.78 11.96
C LEU A 92 19.52 -9.17 12.62
N ALA A 93 20.56 -9.41 13.42
CA ALA A 93 20.75 -10.66 14.13
C ALA A 93 19.65 -10.88 15.19
N ARG A 94 19.17 -9.81 15.85
CA ARG A 94 17.99 -9.91 16.73
C ARG A 94 16.70 -10.18 15.97
N LEU A 95 16.60 -9.70 14.74
CA LEU A 95 15.39 -9.83 13.92
C LEU A 95 15.28 -11.22 13.27
N PHE A 96 16.37 -11.75 12.71
CA PHE A 96 16.39 -13.02 11.99
C PHE A 96 17.08 -14.17 12.71
N ALA A 97 17.70 -13.92 13.88
CA ALA A 97 18.48 -14.90 14.64
C ALA A 97 19.65 -15.53 13.87
N TRP A 98 20.20 -14.80 12.90
CA TRP A 98 21.28 -15.26 12.01
C TRP A 98 22.44 -14.27 11.98
N GLU A 99 23.66 -14.77 11.79
CA GLU A 99 24.89 -13.95 11.73
C GLU A 99 25.31 -13.62 10.29
N LEU A 100 25.08 -14.54 9.35
CA LEU A 100 25.46 -14.40 7.94
C LEU A 100 24.49 -15.19 7.05
N LEU A 101 23.88 -14.55 6.06
CA LEU A 101 22.97 -15.22 5.12
C LEU A 101 22.91 -14.52 3.76
N PRO A 102 22.49 -15.16 2.67
CA PRO A 102 22.29 -14.44 1.42
C PRO A 102 21.07 -13.52 1.47
N PHE A 103 21.06 -12.41 0.71
CA PHE A 103 19.92 -11.47 0.68
C PHE A 103 18.60 -12.15 0.26
N SER A 104 18.66 -13.20 -0.56
CA SER A 104 17.47 -14.01 -0.91
C SER A 104 16.81 -14.63 0.34
N SER A 105 17.60 -15.08 1.32
CA SER A 105 17.09 -15.61 2.58
C SER A 105 16.47 -14.53 3.46
N VAL A 106 16.97 -13.28 3.39
CA VAL A 106 16.36 -12.13 4.06
C VAL A 106 14.93 -11.93 3.53
N VAL A 107 14.76 -11.92 2.21
CA VAL A 107 13.45 -11.74 1.58
C VAL A 107 12.47 -12.84 1.99
N SER A 108 12.96 -14.08 2.12
CA SER A 108 12.14 -15.19 2.62
C SER A 108 11.72 -14.97 4.07
N ALA A 109 12.67 -14.64 4.94
CA ALA A 109 12.45 -14.44 6.37
C ALA A 109 11.55 -13.22 6.66
N LEU A 110 11.59 -12.19 5.80
CA LEU A 110 10.69 -11.04 5.90
C LEU A 110 9.22 -11.47 5.89
N ASN A 111 8.84 -12.51 5.15
CA ASN A 111 7.43 -12.94 5.07
C ASN A 111 6.84 -13.31 6.45
N THR A 112 7.66 -13.78 7.39
CA THR A 112 7.23 -14.10 8.77
C THR A 112 6.87 -12.86 9.57
N HIS A 113 7.38 -11.69 9.17
CA HIS A 113 7.12 -10.39 9.78
C HIS A 113 6.00 -9.61 9.07
N LEU A 114 5.38 -10.19 8.03
CA LEU A 114 4.32 -9.56 7.25
C LEU A 114 2.96 -10.14 7.63
N THR A 115 2.05 -9.27 8.05
CA THR A 115 0.64 -9.63 8.29
C THR A 115 -0.20 -9.02 7.18
N PRO A 116 -0.94 -9.81 6.37
CA PRO A 116 -1.84 -9.26 5.37
C PRO A 116 -2.85 -8.33 6.03
N VAL A 117 -3.09 -7.15 5.46
CA VAL A 117 -4.16 -6.28 5.95
C VAL A 117 -5.49 -6.95 5.62
N HIS A 118 -6.17 -7.45 6.66
CA HIS A 118 -7.43 -8.17 6.53
C HIS A 118 -8.63 -7.21 6.37
N SER A 119 -9.80 -7.78 6.11
CA SER A 119 -11.04 -7.01 5.99
C SER A 119 -11.30 -6.15 7.24
N VAL A 120 -11.80 -4.95 7.03
CA VAL A 120 -12.31 -4.11 8.12
C VAL A 120 -13.71 -4.60 8.45
N ASP A 121 -13.87 -5.18 9.64
CA ASP A 121 -15.15 -5.67 10.14
C ASP A 121 -15.80 -4.58 11.00
N LEU A 122 -16.89 -4.01 10.50
CA LEU A 122 -17.72 -3.02 11.20
C LEU A 122 -18.93 -3.73 11.80
N GLU A 123 -19.12 -3.63 13.12
CA GLU A 123 -20.33 -4.10 13.80
C GLU A 123 -21.14 -2.90 14.31
N TYR A 124 -22.40 -2.81 13.90
CA TYR A 124 -23.31 -1.75 14.30
C TYR A 124 -24.64 -2.32 14.79
N THR A 125 -25.03 -1.97 16.02
CA THR A 125 -26.31 -2.37 16.59
C THR A 125 -27.33 -1.26 16.38
N LEU A 126 -28.29 -1.49 15.49
CA LEU A 126 -29.45 -0.62 15.27
C LEU A 126 -30.42 -0.76 16.45
N ARG A 127 -30.53 0.30 17.26
CA ARG A 127 -31.59 0.42 18.27
C ARG A 127 -32.74 1.22 17.66
N LEU A 128 -33.87 0.57 17.41
CA LEU A 128 -35.10 1.24 17.03
C LEU A 128 -35.79 1.62 18.35
N SER A 129 -35.80 2.91 18.70
CA SER A 129 -36.53 3.40 19.87
C SER A 129 -38.02 3.17 19.64
N ALA A 130 -38.62 2.27 20.41
CA ALA A 130 -40.05 2.05 20.45
C ALA A 130 -40.73 3.07 21.38
N ASP A 131 -40.45 4.36 21.21
CA ASP A 131 -41.12 5.41 21.99
C ASP A 131 -42.16 6.11 21.11
N ALA A 132 -43.27 5.39 20.90
CA ALA A 132 -44.53 5.97 20.45
C ALA A 132 -45.70 5.38 21.26
N SER A 133 -45.53 5.29 22.58
CA SER A 133 -46.62 4.98 23.50
C SER A 133 -46.53 5.82 24.78
N SER A 134 -46.80 7.12 24.66
CA SER A 134 -47.62 7.84 25.65
C SER A 134 -47.93 9.28 25.24
N ALA A 135 -49.23 9.60 25.33
CA ALA A 135 -49.87 10.91 25.50
C ALA A 135 -49.97 11.90 24.31
N ASP A 136 -51.17 11.92 23.73
CA ASP A 136 -51.97 13.05 23.23
C ASP A 136 -51.26 14.40 22.95
N SER A 137 -51.10 14.75 21.67
CA SER A 137 -51.36 16.11 21.14
C SER A 137 -51.29 16.14 19.60
N GLU A 138 -52.18 16.94 19.00
CA GLU A 138 -52.45 17.09 17.55
C GLU A 138 -51.24 17.57 16.70
N ALA A 139 -51.30 17.23 15.40
CA ALA A 139 -50.40 17.41 14.24
C ALA A 139 -49.76 18.83 14.07
N PRO A 140 -48.78 19.10 13.14
CA PRO A 140 -48.47 18.37 11.90
C PRO A 140 -46.97 18.30 11.50
N ALA A 141 -46.72 17.83 10.26
CA ALA A 141 -45.53 18.04 9.42
C ALA A 141 -44.62 16.83 9.19
N ALA A 142 -44.34 16.63 7.89
CA ALA A 142 -43.40 15.69 7.33
C ALA A 142 -42.07 15.73 8.09
N THR A 143 -41.88 14.78 8.99
CA THR A 143 -40.58 14.59 9.64
C THR A 143 -39.90 13.53 8.80
N MET A 144 -39.00 13.98 7.91
CA MET A 144 -37.96 13.13 7.35
C MET A 144 -37.45 12.25 8.49
N ALA A 145 -37.53 10.93 8.31
CA ALA A 145 -37.12 9.96 9.31
C ALA A 145 -35.80 10.42 9.93
N ALA A 146 -35.87 10.92 11.17
CA ALA A 146 -34.73 11.56 11.80
C ALA A 146 -33.62 10.51 11.85
N VAL A 147 -32.54 10.75 11.10
CA VAL A 147 -31.38 9.88 11.06
C VAL A 147 -30.87 9.78 12.50
N VAL A 148 -31.09 8.62 13.13
CA VAL A 148 -30.72 8.40 14.53
C VAL A 148 -29.21 8.23 14.58
N GLY A 149 -28.51 9.36 14.78
CA GLY A 149 -27.09 9.42 15.12
C GLY A 149 -26.15 9.00 13.98
N GLU A 150 -25.54 9.97 13.31
CA GLU A 150 -24.38 9.70 12.48
C GLU A 150 -23.16 9.46 13.38
N ARG A 151 -22.56 8.27 13.30
CA ARG A 151 -21.26 7.98 13.92
C ARG A 151 -20.22 7.82 12.82
N PRO A 152 -19.36 8.83 12.57
CA PRO A 152 -18.27 8.66 11.63
C PRO A 152 -17.31 7.59 12.19
N VAL A 153 -17.05 6.54 11.39
CA VAL A 153 -16.00 5.57 11.66
C VAL A 153 -14.85 5.90 10.73
N ASN A 154 -13.73 6.35 11.30
CA ASN A 154 -12.53 6.56 10.53
C ASN A 154 -11.89 5.19 10.23
N VAL A 155 -11.89 4.80 8.96
CA VAL A 155 -11.30 3.55 8.49
C VAL A 155 -10.03 3.92 7.73
N ASP A 156 -8.87 3.66 8.33
CA ASP A 156 -7.61 3.73 7.60
C ASP A 156 -7.54 2.54 6.64
N VAL A 157 -7.79 2.82 5.36
CA VAL A 157 -7.76 1.81 4.29
C VAL A 157 -6.32 1.52 3.84
N GLY A 158 -5.29 2.07 4.51
CA GLY A 158 -3.89 1.89 4.12
C GLY A 158 -3.55 2.45 2.73
N ALA A 159 -4.46 3.27 2.18
CA ALA A 159 -4.34 3.87 0.86
C ALA A 159 -3.44 5.10 0.94
N VAL A 160 -2.12 4.89 1.00
CA VAL A 160 -1.13 5.97 0.86
C VAL A 160 -0.94 6.31 -0.63
N ASP A 161 -2.07 6.65 -1.24
CA ASP A 161 -2.22 6.88 -2.67
C ASP A 161 -1.41 8.11 -3.12
N THR A 162 -1.23 9.13 -2.28
CA THR A 162 -0.47 10.33 -2.63
C THR A 162 1.03 10.07 -2.81
N LEU A 163 1.70 9.43 -1.84
CA LEU A 163 3.14 9.20 -1.91
C LEU A 163 3.51 8.17 -2.98
N GLU A 164 2.74 7.10 -3.10
CA GLU A 164 2.99 6.08 -4.13
C GLU A 164 2.75 6.63 -5.55
N ARG A 165 1.74 7.48 -5.77
CA ARG A 165 1.58 8.19 -7.05
C ARG A 165 2.69 9.18 -7.33
N VAL A 166 3.21 9.87 -6.31
CA VAL A 166 4.38 10.74 -6.48
C VAL A 166 5.60 9.91 -6.86
N ASN A 167 5.89 8.81 -6.14
CA ASN A 167 7.00 7.92 -6.46
C ASN A 167 6.87 7.31 -7.85
N ALA A 168 5.68 6.87 -8.26
CA ALA A 168 5.45 6.31 -9.58
C ALA A 168 5.74 7.35 -10.70
N ARG A 169 5.30 8.60 -10.51
CA ARG A 169 5.61 9.69 -11.45
C ARG A 169 7.09 10.00 -11.52
N VAL A 170 7.75 10.04 -10.35
CA VAL A 170 9.19 10.28 -10.28
C VAL A 170 9.93 9.17 -11.02
N LEU A 171 9.65 7.89 -10.72
CA LEU A 171 10.27 6.74 -11.39
C LEU A 171 10.06 6.74 -12.90
N ALA A 172 8.85 7.05 -13.38
CA ALA A 172 8.59 7.18 -14.81
C ALA A 172 9.45 8.27 -15.46
N GLY A 173 9.61 9.42 -14.79
CA GLY A 173 10.49 10.49 -15.27
C GLY A 173 11.97 10.08 -15.30
N TRP A 174 12.43 9.30 -14.32
CA TRP A 174 13.79 8.75 -14.33
C TRP A 174 14.02 7.77 -15.50
N GLU A 175 13.03 6.91 -15.79
CA GLU A 175 13.12 5.94 -16.88
C GLU A 175 13.12 6.64 -18.26
N GLU A 176 12.28 7.67 -18.43
CA GLU A 176 12.26 8.50 -19.64
C GLU A 176 13.60 9.22 -19.87
N LEU A 177 14.16 9.84 -18.83
CA LEU A 177 15.47 10.49 -18.92
C LEU A 177 16.58 9.49 -19.27
N THR A 178 16.54 8.29 -18.69
CA THR A 178 17.51 7.23 -18.99
C THR A 178 17.41 6.78 -20.45
N GLN A 179 16.20 6.64 -20.98
CA GLN A 179 15.95 6.34 -22.40
C GLN A 179 16.49 7.43 -23.32
N GLU A 180 16.30 8.70 -22.97
CA GLU A 180 16.81 9.83 -23.74
C GLU A 180 18.35 9.85 -23.77
N GLN A 181 18.99 9.68 -22.61
CA GLN A 181 20.45 9.58 -22.51
C GLN A 181 21.03 8.43 -23.35
N LEU A 182 20.34 7.28 -23.40
CA LEU A 182 20.76 6.15 -24.23
C LEU A 182 20.66 6.44 -25.73
N LYS A 183 19.63 7.18 -26.17
CA LYS A 183 19.48 7.60 -27.56
C LYS A 183 20.57 8.60 -27.96
N ASP A 184 20.88 9.55 -27.08
CA ASP A 184 21.93 10.53 -27.32
C ASP A 184 23.31 9.86 -27.42
N LEU A 185 23.60 8.90 -26.54
CA LEU A 185 24.81 8.07 -26.62
C LEU A 185 24.89 7.29 -27.93
N ALA A 186 23.78 6.70 -28.38
CA ALA A 186 23.74 5.96 -29.63
C ALA A 186 24.00 6.87 -30.84
N LEU A 187 23.44 8.10 -30.83
CA LEU A 187 23.69 9.09 -31.88
C LEU A 187 25.15 9.54 -31.92
N LEU A 188 25.74 9.81 -30.75
CA LEU A 188 27.15 10.18 -30.66
C LEU A 188 28.07 9.08 -31.20
N ASN A 189 27.83 7.82 -30.82
CA ASN A 189 28.59 6.69 -31.34
C ASN A 189 28.44 6.53 -32.86
N GLN A 190 27.24 6.78 -33.40
CA GLN A 190 27.02 6.77 -34.85
C GLN A 190 27.85 7.87 -35.54
N GLN A 191 27.81 9.09 -35.00
CA GLN A 191 28.58 10.22 -35.53
C GLN A 191 30.10 9.96 -35.49
N GLU A 192 30.60 9.36 -34.41
CA GLU A 192 32.01 8.97 -34.29
C GLU A 192 32.38 7.96 -35.37
N SER A 193 31.55 6.93 -35.60
CA SER A 193 31.79 5.94 -36.65
C SER A 193 31.77 6.54 -38.06
N ASP A 194 30.87 7.49 -38.33
CA ASP A 194 30.76 8.16 -39.62
C ASP A 194 31.99 9.06 -39.87
N LEU A 195 32.50 9.72 -38.81
CA LEU A 195 33.73 10.51 -38.86
C LEU A 195 34.96 9.64 -39.13
N ASP A 196 35.06 8.48 -38.46
CA ASP A 196 36.17 7.53 -38.69
C ASP A 196 36.16 7.00 -40.13
N VAL A 197 34.99 6.68 -40.67
CA VAL A 197 34.84 6.26 -42.07
C VAL A 197 35.25 7.39 -43.02
N ALA A 198 34.80 8.63 -42.77
CA ALA A 198 35.15 9.78 -43.61
C ALA A 198 36.66 10.08 -43.59
N GLN A 199 37.30 9.97 -42.42
CA GLN A 199 38.75 10.16 -42.28
C GLN A 199 39.53 9.04 -42.98
N SER A 200 39.07 7.79 -42.90
CA SER A 200 39.69 6.67 -43.61
C SER A 200 39.66 6.84 -45.13
N HIS A 201 38.61 7.47 -45.67
CA HIS A 201 38.48 7.75 -47.10
C HIS A 201 39.33 8.94 -47.57
N GLN A 202 39.73 9.86 -46.69
CA GLN A 202 40.66 10.95 -47.02
C GLN A 202 42.14 10.53 -46.96
N ALA A 203 42.46 9.40 -46.31
CA ALA A 203 43.82 8.88 -46.16
C ALA A 203 44.27 7.94 -47.29
N HIS A 204 43.40 7.65 -48.26
CA HIS A 204 43.65 6.86 -49.47
C HIS A 204 43.53 7.72 -50.74
#